data_AF-F0GFM4-F1
#
_entry.id   AF-F0GFM4-F1
#
_cell.length_a   1.000
_cell.length_b   1.000
_cell.length_c   1.000
_cell.angle_alpha   90.00
_cell.angle_beta   90.00
_cell.angle_gamma   90.00
#
_symmetry.space_group_name_H-M   'P 1'
#
loop_
_entity.id
_entity.type
_entity.pdbx_description
1 polymer ?
#
loop_
_entity_poly.entity_id
_entity_poly.type
_entity_poly.pdbx_seq_one_letter_code
_entity_poly.pdbx_strand_id
1 'polypeptide(L)'
;WTRLAALIDERDRYCRGAVILGLNQPLQYLVDSFRSATNPIVKGFMVGRTLWADASLQWLAGRIDDQALIDEVAGNFARLVDAWLGRRADAARAAAA
;
A
#
# COMPACT_ATOMS: atom_id res chain seq x y z
N TRP A 1 -12.09 4.28 -9.09
CA TRP A 1 -10.93 4.71 -9.92
C TRP A 1 -11.30 5.27 -11.28
N THR A 2 -12.13 4.61 -12.11
CA THR A 2 -12.47 5.11 -13.46
C THR A 2 -12.99 6.55 -13.49
N ARG A 3 -13.95 6.89 -12.61
CA ARG A 3 -14.47 8.27 -12.50
C ARG A 3 -13.39 9.29 -12.13
N LEU A 4 -12.49 8.93 -11.21
CA LEU A 4 -11.36 9.78 -10.83
C LEU A 4 -10.39 9.97 -11.98
N ALA A 5 -10.12 8.91 -12.75
CA ALA A 5 -9.25 8.99 -13.92
C ALA A 5 -9.79 9.94 -14.99
N ALA A 6 -11.09 9.85 -15.31
CA ALA A 6 -11.73 10.78 -16.24
C ALA A 6 -11.68 12.24 -15.75
N LEU A 7 -11.93 12.46 -14.45
CA LEU A 7 -11.87 13.80 -13.88
C LEU A 7 -10.45 14.40 -13.93
N ILE A 8 -9.42 13.61 -13.64
CA ILE A 8 -8.03 14.06 -13.72
C ILE A 8 -7.64 14.39 -15.16
N ASP A 9 -8.04 13.56 -16.12
CA ASP A 9 -7.77 13.81 -17.55
C ASP A 9 -8.42 15.12 -18.04
N GLU A 10 -9.66 15.41 -17.58
CA GLU A 10 -10.36 16.66 -17.89
C GLU A 10 -9.69 17.90 -17.25
N ARG A 11 -9.19 17.77 -16.02
CA ARG A 11 -8.84 18.93 -15.18
C ARG A 11 -7.34 19.19 -15.05
N ASP A 12 -6.49 18.20 -15.28
CA ASP A 12 -5.05 18.30 -15.12
C ASP A 12 -4.28 17.38 -16.08
N ARG A 13 -4.01 17.91 -17.28
CA ARG A 13 -3.21 17.24 -18.31
C ARG A 13 -1.76 16.91 -17.90
N TYR A 14 -1.27 17.51 -16.81
CA TYR A 14 0.09 17.30 -16.32
C TYR A 14 0.17 16.21 -15.27
N CYS A 15 -0.96 15.81 -14.68
CA CYS A 15 -1.00 14.70 -13.75
C CYS A 15 -0.49 13.41 -14.44
N ARG A 16 0.44 12.70 -13.77
CA ARG A 16 1.02 11.45 -14.27
C ARG A 16 0.55 10.21 -13.52
N GLY A 17 -0.42 10.39 -12.63
CA GLY A 17 -1.05 9.34 -11.85
C GLY A 17 -1.17 9.68 -10.38
N ALA A 18 -1.75 8.74 -9.65
CA ALA A 18 -1.98 8.83 -8.22
C ALA A 18 -1.28 7.68 -7.48
N VAL A 19 -0.98 7.92 -6.21
CA VAL A 19 -0.56 6.86 -5.28
C VAL A 19 -1.54 6.73 -4.14
N ILE A 20 -1.62 5.55 -3.54
CA ILE A 20 -2.41 5.30 -2.35
C ILE A 20 -1.60 5.70 -1.11
N LEU A 21 -2.16 6.55 -0.25
CA LEU A 21 -1.53 6.92 1.02
C LEU A 21 -1.93 5.94 2.13
N GLY A 22 -0.96 5.56 2.96
CA GLY A 22 -1.21 4.63 4.07
C GLY A 22 -2.06 5.18 5.21
N LEU A 23 -1.97 6.49 5.48
CA LEU A 23 -2.74 7.21 6.50
C LEU A 23 -2.77 6.55 7.90
N ASN A 24 -1.71 5.79 8.27
CA ASN A 24 -1.65 4.99 9.50
C ASN A 24 -2.78 3.95 9.63
N GLN A 25 -3.31 3.47 8.50
CA GLN A 25 -4.27 2.37 8.48
C GLN A 25 -3.58 1.04 8.83
N PRO A 26 -4.32 0.04 9.33
CA PRO A 26 -3.79 -1.30 9.53
C PRO A 26 -3.20 -1.90 8.24
N LEU A 27 -2.13 -2.68 8.37
CA LEU A 27 -1.45 -3.32 7.23
C LEU A 27 -2.43 -4.12 6.35
N GLN A 28 -3.28 -4.93 6.98
CA GLN A 28 -4.27 -5.75 6.29
C GLN A 28 -5.26 -4.90 5.47
N TYR A 29 -5.71 -3.77 6.02
CA TYR A 29 -6.60 -2.86 5.32
C TYR A 29 -5.96 -2.31 4.03
N LEU A 30 -4.66 -1.99 4.08
CA LEU A 30 -3.93 -1.54 2.90
C LEU A 30 -3.80 -2.65 1.85
N VAL A 31 -3.45 -3.86 2.27
CA VAL A 31 -3.38 -5.05 1.41
C VAL A 31 -4.71 -5.26 0.67
N ASP A 32 -5.82 -5.24 1.38
CA ASP A 32 -7.15 -5.43 0.79
C ASP A 32 -7.51 -4.29 -0.17
N SER A 33 -7.12 -3.04 0.16
CA SER A 33 -7.36 -1.88 -0.70
C SER A 33 -6.66 -1.97 -2.06
N PHE A 34 -5.49 -2.62 -2.14
CA PHE A 34 -4.73 -2.77 -3.38
C PHE A 34 -5.44 -3.61 -4.42
N ARG A 35 -6.30 -4.55 -4.02
CA ARG A 35 -7.12 -5.35 -4.95
C ARG A 35 -8.02 -4.49 -5.83
N SER A 36 -8.46 -3.34 -5.31
CA SER A 36 -9.28 -2.38 -6.06
C SER A 36 -8.46 -1.45 -6.96
N ALA A 37 -7.13 -1.42 -6.80
CA ALA A 37 -6.21 -0.48 -7.46
C ALA A 37 -5.70 -0.99 -8.83
N THR A 38 -6.62 -1.43 -9.69
CA THR A 38 -6.30 -2.00 -11.01
C THR A 38 -6.23 -0.96 -12.14
N ASN A 39 -6.86 0.20 -11.93
CA ASN A 39 -6.90 1.27 -12.92
C ASN A 39 -5.49 1.85 -13.16
N PRO A 40 -5.08 2.10 -14.43
CA PRO A 40 -3.75 2.58 -14.77
C PRO A 40 -3.35 3.94 -14.17
N ILE A 41 -4.31 4.73 -13.69
CA ILE A 41 -3.98 5.99 -13.00
C ILE A 41 -3.27 5.74 -11.67
N VAL A 42 -3.49 4.60 -11.02
CA VAL A 42 -2.84 4.28 -9.75
C VAL A 42 -1.47 3.67 -10.04
N LYS A 43 -0.42 4.38 -9.64
CA LYS A 43 0.97 4.04 -9.94
C LYS A 43 1.68 3.29 -8.82
N GLY A 44 1.18 3.40 -7.61
CA GLY A 44 1.84 2.83 -6.43
C GLY A 44 1.13 3.19 -5.14
N PHE A 45 1.88 3.03 -4.06
CA PHE A 45 1.50 3.44 -2.72
C PHE A 45 2.65 4.21 -2.07
N MET A 46 2.32 5.06 -1.10
CA MET A 46 3.25 5.70 -0.18
C MET A 46 2.76 5.46 1.24
N VAL A 47 3.45 4.59 1.96
CA VAL A 47 3.05 4.12 3.29
C VAL A 47 4.23 4.30 4.24
N GLY A 48 4.01 5.08 5.30
CA GLY A 48 5.01 5.36 6.34
C GLY A 48 4.65 4.69 7.64
N ARG A 49 3.91 5.39 8.51
CA ARG A 49 3.62 4.96 9.90
C ARG A 49 3.09 3.53 10.05
N THR A 50 2.29 3.02 9.11
CA THR A 50 1.83 1.63 9.14
C THR A 50 2.98 0.61 9.13
N LEU A 51 4.13 0.94 8.54
CA LEU A 51 5.28 0.02 8.46
C LEU A 51 6.08 -0.04 9.76
N TRP A 52 6.25 1.09 10.44
CA TRP A 52 7.29 1.24 11.47
C TRP A 52 6.81 1.80 12.80
N ALA A 53 5.62 2.40 12.90
CA ALA A 53 5.22 3.12 14.11
C ALA A 53 5.09 2.19 15.32
N ASP A 54 4.41 1.04 15.15
CA ASP A 54 4.23 0.08 16.24
C ASP A 54 5.56 -0.58 16.65
N ALA A 55 6.32 -1.11 15.69
CA ALA A 55 7.64 -1.67 15.92
C ALA A 55 8.59 -0.66 16.62
N SER A 56 8.57 0.61 16.20
CA SER A 56 9.37 1.66 16.83
C SER A 56 8.95 1.92 18.28
N LEU A 57 7.65 1.88 18.59
CA LEU A 57 7.16 2.01 19.97
C LEU A 57 7.60 0.83 20.84
N GLN A 58 7.63 -0.39 20.30
CA GLN A 58 8.12 -1.56 21.01
C GLN A 58 9.63 -1.49 21.26
N TRP A 59 10.39 -1.03 20.26
CA TRP A 59 11.84 -0.86 20.34
C TRP A 59 12.23 0.21 21.36
N LEU A 60 11.60 1.39 21.31
CA LEU A 60 11.82 2.47 22.29
C LEU A 60 11.45 2.06 23.71
N ALA A 61 10.53 1.11 23.87
CA ALA A 61 10.16 0.54 25.17
C ALA A 61 11.09 -0.60 25.64
N GLY A 62 12.13 -0.94 24.87
CA GLY A 62 13.06 -2.03 25.18
C GLY A 62 12.42 -3.42 25.10
N ARG A 63 11.28 -3.57 24.42
CA ARG A 63 10.59 -4.88 24.26
C ARG A 63 11.15 -5.71 23.11
N ILE A 64 11.72 -5.05 22.11
CA ILE A 64 12.37 -5.69 20.96
C ILE A 64 13.75 -5.07 20.77
N ASP A 65 14.68 -5.85 20.21
CA ASP A 65 16.02 -5.38 19.87
C ASP A 65 16.07 -4.74 18.47
N ASP A 66 17.26 -4.27 18.08
CA ASP A 66 17.49 -3.62 16.80
C ASP A 66 17.16 -4.54 15.61
N GLN A 67 17.50 -5.83 15.72
CA GLN A 67 17.29 -6.79 14.63
C GLN A 67 15.79 -7.08 14.46
N ALA A 68 15.07 -7.26 15.55
CA ALA A 68 13.62 -7.45 15.53
C ALA A 68 12.90 -6.22 14.94
N LEU A 69 13.35 -5.00 15.24
CA LEU A 69 12.81 -3.79 14.59
C LEU A 69 13.04 -3.82 13.07
N ILE A 70 14.25 -4.14 12.62
CA ILE A 70 14.60 -4.22 11.20
C ILE A 70 13.72 -5.27 10.49
N ASP A 71 13.61 -6.46 11.07
CA ASP A 71 12.87 -7.59 10.50
C ASP A 71 11.37 -7.27 10.41
N GLU A 72 10.79 -6.64 11.44
CA GLU A 72 9.38 -6.28 11.45
C GLU A 72 9.04 -5.21 10.40
N VAL A 73 9.84 -4.14 10.31
CA VAL A 73 9.62 -3.06 9.33
C VAL A 73 9.83 -3.57 7.91
N ALA A 74 10.90 -4.34 7.66
CA ALA A 74 11.17 -4.95 6.37
C ALA A 74 10.08 -5.94 5.97
N GLY A 75 9.62 -6.79 6.90
CA GLY A 75 8.54 -7.74 6.70
C GLY A 75 7.21 -7.06 6.38
N ASN A 76 6.87 -5.98 7.09
CA ASN A 76 5.69 -5.16 6.78
C ASN A 76 5.78 -4.56 5.37
N PHE A 77 6.95 -4.06 4.97
CA PHE A 77 7.14 -3.51 3.63
C PHE A 77 7.03 -4.59 2.55
N ALA A 78 7.68 -5.74 2.73
CA ALA A 78 7.62 -6.88 1.81
C ALA A 78 6.18 -7.34 1.57
N ARG A 79 5.37 -7.45 2.64
CA ARG A 79 3.93 -7.79 2.53
C ARG A 79 3.15 -6.81 1.66
N LEU A 80 3.41 -5.51 1.76
CA LEU A 80 2.76 -4.51 0.90
C LEU A 80 3.24 -4.60 -0.55
N VAL A 81 4.52 -4.86 -0.77
CA VAL A 81 5.08 -5.05 -2.12
C VAL A 81 4.46 -6.28 -2.78
N ASP A 82 4.39 -7.42 -2.08
CA ASP A 82 3.81 -8.65 -2.59
C ASP A 82 2.32 -8.47 -2.92
N ALA A 83 1.55 -7.87 -2.01
CA ALA A 83 0.15 -7.54 -2.24
C ALA A 83 -0.03 -6.60 -3.45
N TRP A 84 0.84 -5.60 -3.59
CA TRP A 84 0.81 -4.71 -4.74
C TRP A 84 1.09 -5.47 -6.03
N LEU A 85 2.16 -6.25 -6.13
CA LEU A 85 2.51 -7.01 -7.33
C LEU A 85 1.42 -8.03 -7.70
N GLY A 86 0.83 -8.70 -6.70
CA GLY A 86 -0.23 -9.69 -6.88
C GLY A 86 -1.59 -9.13 -7.30
N ARG A 87 -1.85 -7.84 -7.07
CA ARG A 87 -3.19 -7.22 -7.23
C ARG A 87 -3.86 -7.47 -8.58
N ARG A 88 -3.08 -7.58 -9.67
CA ARG A 88 -3.60 -7.83 -11.02
C ARG A 88 -3.99 -9.28 -11.26
N ALA A 89 -3.21 -10.21 -10.72
CA ALA A 89 -3.53 -11.63 -10.79
C ALA A 89 -4.80 -11.93 -9.99
N ASP A 90 -4.94 -11.32 -8.81
CA ASP A 90 -6.13 -11.46 -7.97
C ASP A 90 -7.38 -10.86 -8.62
N ALA A 91 -7.27 -9.68 -9.24
CA ALA A 91 -8.37 -9.09 -9.99
C ALA A 91 -8.80 -9.97 -11.19
N ALA A 92 -7.85 -10.59 -11.88
CA ALA A 92 -8.15 -11.50 -12.99
C ALA A 92 -8.86 -12.77 -12.51
N ARG A 93 -8.47 -13.34 -11.36
CA ARG A 93 -9.14 -14.49 -10.75
C ARG A 93 -10.55 -14.16 -10.28
N ALA A 94 -10.74 -13.00 -9.63
CA ALA A 94 -12.05 -12.56 -9.16
C ALA A 94 -13.04 -12.28 -10.31
N ALA A 95 -12.55 -11.85 -11.48
CA ALA A 95 -13.40 -11.65 -12.66
C ALA A 95 -13.79 -12.97 -13.36
N ALA A 96 -13.11 -14.08 -13.07
CA ALA A 96 -13.33 -15.38 -13.67
C ALA A 96 -14.19 -16.34 -12.82
N ALA A 97 -14.47 -15.96 -11.57
CA ALA A 97 -15.33 -16.69 -10.63
C ALA A 97 -16.75 -16.08 -10.61
#